data_AF-A0AAN8G7G3-F1
#
_entry.id   AF-A0AAN8G7G3-F1
#
_cell.length_a   1.000
_cell.length_b   1.000
_cell.length_c   1.000
_cell.angle_alpha   90.00
_cell.angle_beta   90.00
_cell.angle_gamma   90.00
#
_symmetry.space_group_name_H-M   'P 1'
#
loop_
_entity.id
_entity.type
_entity.pdbx_description
1 polymer ?
#
loop_
_entity_poly.entity_id
_entity_poly.type
_entity_poly.pdbx_seq_one_letter_code
_entity_poly.pdbx_strand_id
1 'polypeptide(L)'
;ATATVSLFQNGTTKNGTRQLSDPPKVILSPAYNYCHGNQYLVAVFTRVSEPSVRQSFRDTYGRLGEKYNFTVLFPAGLSEDKNINKAVEEEMRKFGDILQTDFIDSYNNLTLKVFDQCYCWFMLKHKCTQSSVSLVMARIV
;
A
#
# COMPACT_ATOMS: atom_id res chain seq x y z
N ALA A 1 36.76 -11.10 -21.52
CA ALA A 1 36.50 -9.82 -22.21
C ALA A 1 35.04 -9.84 -22.68
N THR A 2 34.13 -9.43 -21.81
CA THR A 2 33.38 -8.15 -21.92
C THR A 2 32.47 -8.08 -23.14
N ALA A 3 31.25 -8.58 -22.99
CA ALA A 3 30.12 -8.16 -23.82
C ALA A 3 29.53 -6.89 -23.20
N THR A 4 29.81 -5.75 -23.82
CA THR A 4 29.14 -4.48 -23.52
C THR A 4 27.76 -4.50 -24.16
N VAL A 5 26.71 -4.61 -23.35
CA VAL A 5 25.34 -4.32 -23.78
C VAL A 5 25.11 -2.83 -23.57
N SER A 6 25.01 -2.11 -24.68
CA SER A 6 24.74 -0.67 -24.74
C SER A 6 23.36 -0.37 -24.15
N LEU A 7 23.32 0.48 -23.14
CA LEU A 7 22.11 1.03 -22.53
C LEU A 7 21.77 2.39 -23.15
N PHE A 8 20.47 2.58 -23.44
CA PHE A 8 19.76 3.85 -23.72
C PHE A 8 20.13 4.60 -25.01
N GLN A 9 19.24 5.28 -25.73
CA GLN A 9 17.87 5.73 -25.50
C GLN A 9 17.28 6.09 -26.88
N ASN A 10 16.01 5.75 -27.15
CA ASN A 10 15.11 6.57 -27.97
C ASN A 10 13.71 5.96 -27.95
N GLY A 11 12.89 6.41 -27.00
CA GLY A 11 11.48 6.05 -26.90
C GLY A 11 10.69 7.29 -26.56
N THR A 12 10.13 7.90 -27.59
CA THR A 12 9.19 9.02 -27.51
C THR A 12 7.97 8.66 -26.67
N THR A 13 7.52 9.62 -25.88
CA THR A 13 6.28 9.61 -25.10
C THR A 13 5.10 9.17 -25.97
N LYS A 14 4.52 8.01 -25.65
CA LYS A 14 3.23 7.55 -26.19
C LYS A 14 2.28 7.25 -25.04
N ASN A 15 1.07 7.77 -25.18
CA ASN A 15 -0.03 7.71 -24.22
C ASN A 15 -0.24 6.32 -23.59
N GLY A 16 -0.25 6.28 -22.26
CA GLY A 16 -1.28 5.53 -21.52
C GLY A 16 -1.03 4.07 -21.16
N THR A 17 0.17 3.51 -21.33
CA THR A 17 0.51 2.21 -20.73
C THR A 17 1.69 2.38 -19.77
N ARG A 18 1.38 2.38 -18.47
CA ARG A 18 2.40 2.32 -17.42
C ARG A 18 3.28 1.10 -17.65
N GLN A 19 4.58 1.30 -17.78
CA GLN A 19 5.52 0.21 -17.82
C GLN A 19 5.66 -0.32 -16.38
N LEU A 20 5.60 -1.64 -16.19
CA LEU A 20 5.71 -2.27 -14.86
C LEU A 20 7.03 -1.90 -14.13
N SER A 21 8.01 -1.32 -14.82
CA SER A 21 9.27 -0.86 -14.28
C SER A 21 9.19 0.42 -13.45
N ASP A 22 8.15 1.24 -13.64
CA ASP A 22 8.06 2.53 -12.96
C ASP A 22 7.46 2.36 -11.55
N PRO A 23 8.01 3.04 -10.53
CA PRO A 23 7.46 2.98 -9.18
C PRO A 23 6.01 3.52 -9.18
N PRO A 24 5.08 2.85 -8.49
CA PRO A 24 3.72 3.36 -8.35
C PRO A 24 3.73 4.67 -7.56
N LYS A 25 2.86 5.61 -7.95
CA LYS A 25 2.74 6.90 -7.30
C LYS A 25 1.83 6.77 -6.08
N VAL A 26 2.22 7.35 -4.97
CA VAL A 26 1.37 7.45 -3.78
C VAL A 26 0.34 8.56 -3.98
N ILE A 27 -0.95 8.23 -3.80
CA ILE A 27 -2.08 9.17 -3.86
C ILE A 27 -2.46 9.61 -2.45
N LEU A 28 -2.70 8.65 -1.56
CA LEU A 28 -3.04 8.90 -0.16
C LEU A 28 -1.93 8.35 0.73
N SER A 29 -1.55 9.12 1.75
CA SER A 29 -0.51 8.72 2.70
C SER A 29 -0.91 9.15 4.11
N PRO A 30 -0.66 8.30 5.14
CA PRO A 30 -0.81 8.69 6.53
C PRO A 30 0.13 9.84 6.89
N ALA A 31 -0.18 10.50 8.01
CA ALA A 31 0.64 11.59 8.54
C ALA A 31 2.08 11.13 8.82
N TYR A 32 3.03 12.07 8.82
CA TYR A 32 4.46 11.76 9.00
C TYR A 32 4.75 11.13 10.37
N ASN A 33 3.99 11.50 11.40
CA ASN A 33 4.14 11.01 12.77
C ASN A 33 3.33 9.74 13.04
N TYR A 34 2.73 9.12 12.02
CA TYR A 34 1.86 7.96 12.18
C TYR A 34 2.56 6.76 12.87
N CYS A 35 3.84 6.57 12.57
CA CYS A 35 4.66 5.52 13.18
C CYS A 35 5.33 5.95 14.49
N HIS A 36 5.20 7.21 14.89
CA HIS A 36 5.87 7.73 16.07
C HIS A 36 5.28 7.11 17.36
N GLY A 37 6.16 6.64 18.25
CA GLY A 37 5.75 6.02 19.51
C GLY A 37 5.38 4.54 19.44
N ASN A 38 5.24 3.95 18.24
CA ASN A 38 4.98 2.53 18.06
C ASN A 38 6.25 1.77 17.66
N GLN A 39 6.51 0.64 18.31
CA GLN A 39 7.66 -0.21 18.04
C GLN A 39 7.49 -1.01 16.75
N TYR A 40 6.24 -1.40 16.44
CA TYR A 40 5.93 -2.20 15.25
C TYR A 40 4.89 -1.53 14.36
N LEU A 41 5.02 -1.74 13.05
CA LEU A 41 4.01 -1.38 12.06
C LEU A 41 3.50 -2.65 11.41
N VAL A 42 2.20 -2.89 11.48
CA VAL A 42 1.52 -4.04 10.88
C VAL A 42 0.80 -3.58 9.63
N ALA A 43 1.33 -3.93 8.46
CA ALA A 43 0.66 -3.64 7.20
C ALA A 43 -0.27 -4.80 6.82
N VAL A 44 -1.56 -4.51 6.62
CA VAL A 44 -2.63 -5.47 6.35
C VAL A 44 -3.21 -5.23 4.98
N PHE A 45 -2.96 -6.16 4.05
CA PHE A 45 -3.51 -6.07 2.71
C PHE A 45 -4.95 -6.57 2.67
N THR A 46 -5.84 -5.74 2.14
CA THR A 46 -7.27 -6.06 1.93
C THR A 46 -7.65 -5.68 0.51
N ARG A 47 -8.85 -6.06 0.05
CA ARG A 47 -9.38 -5.51 -1.20
C ARG A 47 -9.84 -4.08 -0.97
N VAL A 48 -9.55 -3.19 -1.92
CA VAL A 48 -10.05 -1.81 -1.89
C VAL A 48 -11.57 -1.74 -1.73
N SER A 49 -12.30 -2.68 -2.34
CA SER A 49 -13.76 -2.80 -2.33
C SER A 49 -14.37 -3.37 -1.03
N GLU A 50 -13.56 -3.76 -0.03
CA GLU A 50 -14.03 -4.43 1.19
C GLU A 50 -13.72 -3.62 2.46
N PRO A 51 -14.39 -2.47 2.68
CA PRO A 51 -14.18 -1.65 3.88
C PRO A 51 -14.60 -2.37 5.18
N SER A 52 -15.56 -3.29 5.11
CA SER A 52 -16.03 -4.09 6.24
C SER A 52 -14.93 -4.99 6.83
N VAL A 53 -14.03 -5.50 5.98
CA VAL A 53 -12.88 -6.31 6.40
C VAL A 53 -11.87 -5.46 7.16
N ARG A 54 -11.54 -4.27 6.63
CA ARG A 54 -10.67 -3.31 7.32
C ARG A 54 -11.25 -2.90 8.67
N GLN A 55 -12.56 -2.61 8.71
CA GLN A 55 -13.25 -2.26 9.95
C GLN A 55 -13.21 -3.40 10.97
N SER A 56 -13.51 -4.63 10.55
CA SER A 56 -13.43 -5.81 11.43
C SER A 56 -12.02 -5.99 11.99
N PHE A 57 -10.98 -5.75 11.19
CA PHE A 57 -9.59 -5.84 11.65
C PHE A 57 -9.27 -4.76 12.70
N ARG A 58 -9.72 -3.52 12.49
CA ARG A 58 -9.59 -2.44 13.48
C ARG A 58 -10.27 -2.80 14.81
N ASP A 59 -11.48 -3.35 14.74
CA ASP A 59 -12.30 -3.68 15.92
C ASP A 59 -11.78 -4.88 16.71
N THR A 60 -11.07 -5.80 16.06
CA THR A 60 -10.52 -7.02 16.68
C THR A 60 -9.06 -6.83 17.10
N TYR A 61 -8.15 -6.72 16.12
CA TYR A 61 -6.72 -6.67 16.35
C TYR A 61 -6.22 -5.24 16.57
N GLY A 62 -6.84 -4.23 15.94
CA GLY A 62 -6.42 -2.83 16.08
C GLY A 62 -6.42 -2.35 17.54
N ARG A 63 -7.38 -2.81 18.35
CA ARG A 63 -7.48 -2.50 19.79
C ARG A 63 -6.32 -3.04 20.63
N LEU A 64 -5.61 -4.05 20.11
CA LEU A 64 -4.43 -4.62 20.77
C LEU A 64 -3.17 -3.77 20.50
N GLY A 65 -3.23 -2.79 19.59
CA GLY A 65 -2.10 -1.95 19.19
C GLY A 65 -1.44 -1.24 20.38
N GLU A 66 -2.24 -0.61 21.23
CA GLU A 66 -1.74 0.08 22.44
C GLU A 66 -1.09 -0.88 23.43
N LYS A 67 -1.63 -2.10 23.57
CA LYS A 67 -1.13 -3.10 24.52
C LYS A 67 0.22 -3.69 24.10
N TYR A 68 0.45 -3.83 22.80
CA TYR A 68 1.64 -4.46 22.23
C TYR A 68 2.53 -3.50 21.43
N ASN A 69 2.32 -2.19 21.59
CA ASN A 69 3.07 -1.10 20.93
C ASN A 69 3.20 -1.27 19.40
N PHE A 70 2.08 -1.58 18.73
CA PHE A 70 2.02 -1.62 17.28
C PHE A 70 0.90 -0.75 16.72
N THR A 71 1.09 -0.28 15.49
CA THR A 71 0.05 0.39 14.71
C THR A 71 -0.27 -0.40 13.44
N VAL A 72 -1.46 -0.22 12.90
CA VAL A 72 -1.99 -1.00 11.77
C VAL A 72 -2.20 -0.10 10.58
N LEU A 73 -1.62 -0.43 9.44
CA LEU A 73 -1.82 0.31 8.19
C LEU A 73 -2.48 -0.58 7.14
N PHE A 74 -3.35 0.00 6.33
CA PHE A 74 -4.00 -0.66 5.20
C PHE A 74 -3.46 -0.12 3.87
N PRO A 75 -2.53 -0.84 3.22
CA PRO A 75 -2.19 -0.56 1.83
C PRO A 75 -3.36 -0.90 0.91
N ALA A 76 -3.67 0.01 -0.01
CA ALA A 76 -4.71 -0.15 -1.00
C ALA A 76 -4.25 0.37 -2.37
N GLY A 77 -4.72 -0.25 -3.44
CA GLY A 77 -4.65 0.34 -4.78
C GLY A 77 -5.89 1.21 -5.07
N LEU A 78 -5.97 1.69 -6.30
CA LEU A 78 -7.17 2.23 -6.91
C LEU A 78 -8.11 1.11 -7.37
N SER A 79 -9.41 1.32 -7.19
CA SER A 79 -10.44 0.57 -7.90
C SER A 79 -10.70 1.20 -9.27
N GLU A 80 -11.22 0.40 -10.20
CA GLU A 80 -11.81 0.91 -11.45
C GLU A 80 -13.08 1.73 -11.18
N ASP A 81 -13.79 1.42 -10.09
CA ASP A 81 -14.95 2.19 -9.66
C ASP A 81 -14.54 3.43 -8.87
N LYS A 82 -14.90 4.60 -9.41
CA LYS A 82 -14.63 5.91 -8.78
C LYS A 82 -15.36 6.08 -7.45
N ASN A 83 -16.52 5.45 -7.26
CA ASN A 83 -17.26 5.54 -6.00
C ASN A 83 -16.52 4.81 -4.88
N ILE A 84 -15.88 3.68 -5.19
CA ILE A 84 -15.04 2.95 -4.24
C ILE A 84 -13.82 3.80 -3.85
N ASN A 85 -13.16 4.46 -4.81
CA ASN A 85 -12.03 5.34 -4.50
C ASN A 85 -12.43 6.51 -3.61
N LYS A 86 -13.59 7.14 -3.86
CA LYS A 86 -14.12 8.19 -2.98
C LYS A 86 -14.42 7.69 -1.57
N ALA A 87 -14.99 6.49 -1.44
CA ALA A 87 -15.24 5.89 -0.14
C ALA A 87 -13.92 5.62 0.63
N VAL A 88 -12.85 5.25 -0.07
CA VAL A 88 -11.51 5.09 0.51
C VAL A 88 -10.92 6.42 0.95
N GLU A 89 -11.11 7.51 0.19
CA GLU A 89 -10.70 8.85 0.59
C GLU A 89 -11.43 9.31 1.88
N GLU A 90 -12.73 9.03 1.99
CA GLU A 90 -13.51 9.29 3.20
C GLU A 90 -13.03 8.45 4.38
N GLU A 91 -12.72 7.17 4.15
CA GLU A 91 -12.16 6.26 5.14
C GLU A 91 -10.79 6.77 5.65
N MET A 92 -9.93 7.20 4.72
CA MET A 92 -8.64 7.81 5.04
C MET A 92 -8.81 9.07 5.89
N ARG A 93 -9.78 9.94 5.56
CA ARG A 93 -10.08 11.14 6.35
C ARG A 93 -10.57 10.78 7.77
N LYS A 94 -11.25 9.64 7.93
CA LYS A 94 -11.82 9.20 9.21
C LYS A 94 -10.80 8.51 10.11
N PHE A 95 -9.95 7.64 9.56
CA PHE A 95 -9.05 6.78 10.35
C PHE A 95 -7.56 7.13 10.20
N GLY A 96 -7.16 7.72 9.07
CA GLY A 96 -5.78 8.15 8.82
C GLY A 96 -4.78 7.00 8.65
N ASP A 97 -5.25 5.77 8.42
CA ASP A 97 -4.47 4.52 8.42
C ASP A 97 -4.36 3.86 7.04
N ILE A 98 -4.63 4.60 5.96
CA ILE A 98 -4.59 4.09 4.59
C ILE A 98 -3.39 4.63 3.83
N LEU A 99 -2.69 3.74 3.13
CA LEU A 99 -1.71 4.11 2.11
C LEU A 99 -2.26 3.70 0.75
N GLN A 100 -2.64 4.67 -0.08
CA GLN A 100 -3.19 4.39 -1.40
C GLN A 100 -2.18 4.70 -2.50
N THR A 101 -1.94 3.74 -3.38
CA THR A 101 -1.14 3.91 -4.60
C THR A 101 -2.04 4.03 -5.82
N ASP A 102 -1.51 4.58 -6.90
CA ASP A 102 -2.24 4.74 -8.16
C ASP A 102 -2.31 3.45 -9.02
N PHE A 103 -2.14 2.33 -8.35
CA PHE A 103 -2.17 1.01 -8.93
C PHE A 103 -3.59 0.46 -9.00
N ILE A 104 -4.04 -0.04 -10.15
CA ILE A 104 -5.38 -0.63 -10.25
C ILE A 104 -5.40 -1.99 -9.56
N ASP A 105 -6.01 -2.05 -8.37
CA ASP A 105 -6.25 -3.27 -7.60
C ASP A 105 -7.36 -4.09 -8.27
N SER A 106 -6.99 -4.76 -9.36
CA SER A 106 -7.82 -5.76 -10.02
C SER A 106 -7.47 -7.13 -9.45
N TYR A 107 -8.48 -7.85 -8.96
CA TYR A 107 -8.29 -9.17 -8.35
C TYR A 107 -7.65 -10.21 -9.29
N ASN A 108 -7.83 -10.02 -10.60
CA ASN A 108 -7.39 -10.98 -11.61
C ASN A 108 -5.89 -10.95 -11.90
N ASN A 109 -5.14 -9.96 -11.39
CA ASN A 109 -3.72 -9.83 -11.70
C ASN A 109 -2.85 -10.00 -10.44
N LEU A 110 -2.58 -11.26 -10.11
CA LEU A 110 -1.82 -11.63 -8.91
C LEU A 110 -0.37 -11.11 -8.93
N THR A 111 0.30 -11.16 -10.09
CA THR A 111 1.68 -10.66 -10.27
C THR A 111 1.76 -9.17 -9.96
N LEU A 112 0.78 -8.45 -10.47
CA LEU A 112 0.60 -7.02 -10.27
C LEU A 112 0.40 -6.68 -8.78
N LYS A 113 -0.41 -7.46 -8.07
CA LYS A 113 -0.63 -7.28 -6.63
C LYS A 113 0.64 -7.50 -5.80
N VAL A 114 1.45 -8.50 -6.14
CA VAL A 114 2.73 -8.75 -5.44
C VAL A 114 3.72 -7.61 -5.66
N PHE A 115 3.74 -7.02 -6.85
CA PHE A 115 4.59 -5.87 -7.15
C PHE A 115 4.20 -4.66 -6.29
N ASP A 116 2.93 -4.27 -6.27
CA ASP A 116 2.43 -3.17 -5.43
C ASP A 116 2.71 -3.41 -3.94
N GLN A 117 2.54 -4.64 -3.46
CA GLN A 117 2.88 -5.03 -2.09
C GLN A 117 4.37 -4.84 -1.77
N CYS A 118 5.26 -5.21 -2.69
CA CYS A 118 6.71 -5.04 -2.52
C CYS A 118 7.10 -3.56 -2.46
N TYR A 119 6.54 -2.74 -3.35
CA TYR A 119 6.76 -1.29 -3.34
C TYR A 119 6.21 -0.63 -2.09
N CYS A 120 4.99 -1.00 -1.69
CA CYS A 120 4.42 -0.55 -0.43
C CYS A 120 5.35 -0.88 0.74
N TRP A 121 5.86 -2.12 0.81
CA TRP A 121 6.79 -2.51 1.87
C TRP A 121 8.06 -1.65 1.88
N PHE A 122 8.66 -1.44 0.71
CA PHE A 122 9.83 -0.56 0.56
C PHE A 122 9.52 0.86 1.04
N MET A 123 8.40 1.44 0.60
CA MET A 123 7.97 2.78 0.99
C MET A 123 7.72 2.91 2.50
N LEU A 124 7.11 1.91 3.12
CA LEU A 124 6.85 1.89 4.56
C LEU A 124 8.13 1.76 5.38
N LYS A 125 9.10 0.95 4.93
CA LYS A 125 10.41 0.88 5.56
C LYS A 125 11.14 2.23 5.53
N HIS A 126 11.02 2.97 4.44
CA HIS A 126 11.63 4.31 4.33
C HIS A 126 10.92 5.38 5.15
N LYS A 127 9.59 5.34 5.26
CA LYS A 127 8.83 6.30 6.07
C LYS A 127 8.97 6.04 7.57
N CYS A 128 8.99 4.78 7.97
CA CYS A 128 8.96 4.37 9.38
C CYS A 128 10.28 3.74 9.81
N THR A 129 11.38 4.50 9.69
CA THR A 129 12.74 4.06 9.99
C THR A 129 12.95 3.60 11.43
N GLN A 130 12.15 4.13 12.36
CA GLN A 130 12.21 3.82 13.80
C GLN A 130 11.41 2.58 14.21
N SER A 131 10.48 2.12 13.38
CA SER A 131 9.56 1.03 13.71
C SER A 131 9.88 -0.22 12.91
N SER A 132 9.87 -1.38 13.57
CA SER A 132 9.98 -2.68 12.90
C SER A 132 8.72 -2.94 12.10
N VAL A 133 8.78 -2.68 10.78
CA VAL A 133 7.66 -3.00 9.87
C VAL A 133 7.55 -4.51 9.67
N SER A 134 6.42 -5.07 10.10
CA SER A 134 6.01 -6.46 9.91
C SER A 134 4.86 -6.51 8.89
N LEU A 135 5.01 -7.39 7.90
CA LEU A 135 4.03 -7.55 6.84
C LEU A 135 3.07 -8.67 7.20
N VAL A 136 1.78 -8.36 7.36
CA VAL A 136 0.76 -9.38 7.59
C VAL A 136 -0.12 -9.42 6.34
N MET A 137 0.13 -10.42 5.50
CA MET A 137 -0.78 -10.76 4.42
C MET A 137 -2.02 -11.40 5.02
N ALA A 138 -3.04 -10.61 5.33
CA ALA A 138 -4.36 -11.14 5.65
C ALA A 138 -4.98 -11.68 4.35
N ARG A 139 -4.68 -12.94 4.01
CA ARG A 139 -5.63 -13.74 3.23
C ARG A 139 -6.83 -14.01 4.13
N ILE A 140 -7.83 -13.15 4.06
CA ILE A 140 -9.19 -13.56 4.45
C ILE A 140 -9.75 -14.21 3.20
N VAL A 141 -9.50 -15.53 3.14
CA VAL A 141 -10.07 -16.58 2.27
C VAL A 141 -10.11 -16.28 0.77
#